data_AF-A0A8C0J0A3-F1
#
_entry.id   AF-A0A8C0J0A3-F1
#
_cell.length_a   1.000
_cell.length_b   1.000
_cell.length_c   1.000
_cell.angle_alpha   90.00
_cell.angle_beta   90.00
_cell.angle_gamma   90.00
#
_symmetry.space_group_name_H-M   'P 1'
#
loop_
_entity.id
_entity.type
_entity.pdbx_description
1 polymer ?
#
loop_
_entity_poly.entity_id
_entity_poly.type
_entity_poly.pdbx_seq_one_letter_code
_entity_poly.pdbx_strand_id
1 'polypeptide(L)'
;MSVRWDCCKISLQAPPLDYSFRGISFIQDLLTEEPRAGLKVIKRSAGGKLLTQAVRLNNNTINELTDFASTMEQLLEYPNELSWIDLSFNDLPTIDPVLTMYPNLRALNLHGNSIQSLSEVDKLAVLPRLRTLTLHGNPIEEEKGYRWNQRAQPANTSGRGRDGGRRGEPSPGEQLPLCHLLPAPRKTRLGTQPPPQESIGSQSL
;
A
#
# COMPACT_ATOMS: atom_id res chain seq x y z
N MET A 1 -30.09 -10.08 3.00
CA MET A 1 -28.85 -10.33 2.25
C MET A 1 -28.58 -9.31 1.12
N SER A 2 -29.60 -8.67 0.49
CA SER A 2 -29.40 -7.70 -0.61
C SER A 2 -28.62 -6.43 -0.23
N VAL A 3 -28.99 -5.79 0.89
CA VAL A 3 -28.48 -4.45 1.26
C VAL A 3 -26.95 -4.38 1.35
N ARG A 4 -26.30 -5.43 1.88
CA ARG A 4 -24.83 -5.50 1.97
C ARG A 4 -24.16 -5.54 0.59
N TRP A 5 -24.72 -6.30 -0.35
CA TRP A 5 -24.22 -6.35 -1.72
C TRP A 5 -24.37 -5.01 -2.43
N ASP A 6 -25.46 -4.29 -2.16
CA ASP A 6 -25.71 -2.97 -2.73
C ASP A 6 -24.72 -1.94 -2.18
N CYS A 7 -24.48 -1.94 -0.86
CA CYS A 7 -23.51 -1.04 -0.22
C CYS A 7 -22.06 -1.33 -0.67
N CYS A 8 -21.65 -2.59 -0.83
CA CYS A 8 -20.33 -2.93 -1.36
C CYS A 8 -20.11 -2.43 -2.80
N LYS A 9 -21.11 -2.57 -3.68
CA LYS A 9 -21.04 -2.04 -5.06
C LYS A 9 -20.97 -0.51 -5.08
N ILE A 10 -21.74 0.15 -4.22
CA ILE A 10 -21.71 1.62 -4.07
C ILE A 10 -20.31 2.07 -3.64
N SER A 11 -19.75 1.42 -2.63
CA SER A 11 -18.43 1.76 -2.07
C SER A 11 -17.31 1.63 -3.12
N LEU A 12 -17.37 0.61 -3.98
CA LEU A 12 -16.40 0.40 -5.06
C LEU A 12 -16.39 1.52 -6.11
N GLN A 13 -17.52 2.19 -6.33
CA GLN A 13 -17.67 3.29 -7.30
C GLN A 13 -17.59 4.67 -6.65
N ALA A 14 -17.46 4.72 -5.32
CA ALA A 14 -17.45 5.95 -4.56
C ALA A 14 -16.12 6.72 -4.79
N PRO A 15 -16.16 8.06 -4.73
CA PRO A 15 -14.94 8.85 -4.74
C PRO A 15 -14.14 8.60 -3.44
N PRO A 16 -12.83 8.92 -3.43
CA PRO A 16 -12.01 8.83 -2.24
C PRO A 16 -12.51 9.80 -1.16
N LEU A 17 -12.40 9.37 0.10
CA LEU A 17 -12.50 10.24 1.26
C LEU A 17 -11.27 11.14 1.31
N ASP A 18 -11.47 12.42 0.98
CA ASP A 18 -10.39 13.35 0.69
C ASP A 18 -10.10 14.27 1.89
N TYR A 19 -8.99 14.01 2.58
CA TYR A 19 -8.41 14.84 3.64
C TYR A 19 -7.08 15.46 3.20
N SER A 20 -6.86 15.59 1.89
CA SER A 20 -5.62 16.19 1.39
C SER A 20 -5.52 17.67 1.73
N PHE A 21 -4.31 18.18 2.05
CA PHE A 21 -4.08 19.59 2.36
C PHE A 21 -4.95 20.14 3.50
N ARG A 22 -5.21 19.32 4.54
CA ARG A 22 -5.99 19.72 5.71
C ARG A 22 -5.13 20.05 6.92
N GLY A 23 -3.81 19.92 6.81
CA GLY A 23 -2.90 20.11 7.94
C GLY A 23 -3.07 19.04 9.01
N ILE A 24 -3.53 17.85 8.63
CA ILE A 24 -3.70 16.73 9.56
C ILE A 24 -2.34 16.35 10.11
N SER A 25 -2.23 16.28 11.43
CA SER A 25 -1.04 15.73 12.10
C SER A 25 -1.36 14.42 12.80
N PHE A 26 -2.58 14.30 13.36
CA PHE A 26 -3.04 13.11 14.06
C PHE A 26 -4.19 12.46 13.32
N ILE A 27 -4.19 11.12 13.22
CA ILE A 27 -5.26 10.41 12.50
C ILE A 27 -6.63 10.63 13.14
N GLN A 28 -6.66 10.83 14.46
CA GLN A 28 -7.90 11.10 15.19
C GLN A 28 -8.61 12.39 14.72
N ASP A 29 -7.86 13.36 14.17
CA ASP A 29 -8.41 14.63 13.67
C ASP A 29 -9.41 14.42 12.53
N LEU A 30 -9.32 13.29 11.80
CA LEU A 30 -10.26 12.96 10.73
C LEU A 30 -11.71 12.83 11.22
N LEU A 31 -11.93 12.55 12.51
CA LEU A 31 -13.28 12.44 13.07
C LEU A 31 -13.97 13.79 13.23
N THR A 32 -13.19 14.85 13.42
CA THR A 32 -13.68 16.22 13.64
C THR A 32 -13.51 17.10 12.40
N GLU A 33 -12.50 16.83 11.58
CA GLU A 33 -12.25 17.54 10.35
C GLU A 33 -13.25 17.15 9.25
N GLU A 34 -13.71 18.15 8.50
CA GLU A 34 -14.56 17.91 7.34
C GLU A 34 -13.70 17.48 6.14
N PRO A 35 -14.03 16.41 5.40
CA PRO A 35 -13.31 16.09 4.18
C PRO A 35 -13.54 17.15 3.10
N ARG A 36 -12.57 17.32 2.21
CA ARG A 36 -12.70 18.22 1.05
C ARG A 36 -13.83 17.77 0.14
N ALA A 37 -14.62 18.73 -0.32
CA ALA A 37 -15.66 18.47 -1.28
C ALA A 37 -15.07 18.10 -2.65
N GLY A 38 -15.40 16.91 -3.13
CA GLY A 38 -15.12 16.47 -4.50
C GLY A 38 -16.30 16.75 -5.43
N LEU A 39 -16.09 16.52 -6.73
CA LEU A 39 -17.16 16.60 -7.75
C LEU A 39 -18.29 15.60 -7.51
N LYS A 40 -18.01 14.50 -6.81
CA LYS A 40 -18.98 13.46 -6.43
C LYS A 40 -19.06 13.40 -4.92
N VAL A 41 -20.28 13.28 -4.40
CA VAL A 41 -20.54 13.13 -2.97
C VAL A 41 -20.36 11.67 -2.56
N ILE A 42 -19.69 11.44 -1.42
CA ILE A 42 -19.59 10.12 -0.81
C ILE A 42 -20.93 9.79 -0.14
N LYS A 43 -21.52 8.66 -0.51
CA LYS A 43 -22.77 8.20 0.10
C LYS A 43 -22.53 7.68 1.51
N ARG A 44 -23.54 7.79 2.37
CA ARG A 44 -23.54 7.23 3.72
C ARG A 44 -24.47 6.03 3.82
N SER A 45 -24.13 5.07 4.67
CA SER A 45 -25.02 3.97 5.05
C SER A 45 -26.16 4.50 5.94
N ALA A 46 -27.15 3.65 6.24
CA ALA A 46 -28.21 3.98 7.19
C ALA A 46 -27.67 4.31 8.60
N GLY A 47 -26.49 3.77 8.95
CA GLY A 47 -25.78 4.05 10.20
C GLY A 47 -24.90 5.31 10.16
N GLY A 48 -24.96 6.09 9.09
CA GLY A 48 -24.21 7.35 8.95
C GLY A 48 -22.75 7.20 8.55
N LYS A 49 -22.21 5.98 8.46
CA LYS A 49 -20.83 5.72 8.03
C LYS A 49 -20.66 5.89 6.53
N LEU A 50 -19.45 6.23 6.11
CA LEU A 50 -19.12 6.51 4.71
C LEU A 50 -18.96 5.21 3.91
N LEU A 51 -19.52 5.21 2.71
CA LEU A 51 -19.39 4.12 1.73
C LEU A 51 -18.30 4.48 0.73
N THR A 52 -17.05 4.19 1.07
CA THR A 52 -15.91 4.29 0.14
C THR A 52 -14.85 3.23 0.45
N GLN A 53 -14.03 2.92 -0.55
CA GLN A 53 -12.89 2.00 -0.45
C GLN A 53 -11.54 2.73 -0.60
N ALA A 54 -11.57 4.07 -0.59
CA ALA A 54 -10.41 4.88 -0.87
C ALA A 54 -10.30 6.05 0.11
N VAL A 55 -9.10 6.26 0.64
CA VAL A 55 -8.79 7.37 1.55
C VAL A 55 -7.57 8.12 1.02
N ARG A 56 -7.68 9.43 0.95
CA ARG A 56 -6.63 10.33 0.50
C ARG A 56 -6.24 11.27 1.63
N LEU A 57 -5.00 11.16 2.08
CA LEU A 57 -4.41 11.89 3.21
C LEU A 57 -3.11 12.63 2.80
N ASN A 58 -2.92 12.85 1.50
CA ASN A 58 -1.67 13.42 1.00
C ASN A 58 -1.53 14.93 1.29
N ASN A 59 -0.29 15.43 1.33
CA ASN A 59 0.03 16.82 1.66
C ASN A 59 -0.51 17.23 3.04
N ASN A 60 -0.13 16.46 4.05
CA ASN A 60 -0.39 16.74 5.46
C ASN A 60 0.95 16.61 6.22
N THR A 61 0.92 16.60 7.54
CA THR A 61 2.13 16.51 8.39
C THR A 61 2.07 15.28 9.30
N ILE A 62 1.49 14.19 8.76
CA ILE A 62 1.30 12.93 9.50
C ILE A 62 2.67 12.25 9.63
N ASN A 63 3.09 11.98 10.86
CA ASN A 63 4.36 11.29 11.15
C ASN A 63 4.17 9.91 11.79
N GLU A 64 2.94 9.56 12.20
CA GLU A 64 2.58 8.26 12.76
C GLU A 64 1.14 7.88 12.38
N LEU A 65 0.83 6.58 12.39
CA LEU A 65 -0.51 6.06 12.08
C LEU A 65 -1.22 5.50 13.33
N THR A 66 -0.89 6.05 14.50
CA THR A 66 -1.59 5.76 15.76
C THR A 66 -3.09 6.00 15.58
N ASP A 67 -3.91 5.08 16.10
CA ASP A 67 -5.38 5.09 15.98
C ASP A 67 -5.93 5.01 14.55
N PHE A 68 -5.13 4.62 13.56
CA PHE A 68 -5.62 4.52 12.18
C PHE A 68 -6.74 3.48 12.03
N ALA A 69 -6.57 2.28 12.59
CA ALA A 69 -7.60 1.24 12.51
C ALA A 69 -8.92 1.67 13.16
N SER A 70 -8.86 2.18 14.39
CA SER A 70 -10.04 2.62 15.16
C SER A 70 -10.74 3.82 14.52
N THR A 71 -9.98 4.75 13.93
CA THR A 71 -10.52 5.89 13.19
C THR A 71 -11.23 5.42 11.91
N MET A 72 -10.62 4.51 11.14
CA MET A 72 -11.25 3.95 9.93
C MET A 72 -12.53 3.17 10.25
N GLU A 73 -12.56 2.45 11.39
CA GLU A 73 -13.76 1.76 11.86
C GLU A 73 -14.91 2.71 12.21
N GLN A 74 -14.61 3.91 12.70
CA GLN A 74 -15.60 4.93 13.00
C GLN A 74 -16.11 5.63 11.74
N LEU A 75 -15.22 5.92 10.79
CA LEU A 75 -15.55 6.66 9.56
C LEU A 75 -16.25 5.80 8.50
N LEU A 76 -15.77 4.56 8.29
CA LEU A 76 -16.13 3.75 7.13
C LEU A 76 -17.09 2.63 7.50
N GLU A 77 -18.07 2.36 6.63
CA GLU A 77 -18.98 1.23 6.81
C GLU A 77 -18.24 -0.12 6.66
N TYR A 78 -17.28 -0.18 5.72
CA TYR A 78 -16.50 -1.39 5.42
C TYR A 78 -15.00 -1.07 5.39
N PRO A 79 -14.34 -0.83 6.54
CA PRO A 79 -12.92 -0.49 6.58
C PRO A 79 -12.03 -1.60 5.98
N ASN A 80 -12.40 -2.87 6.15
CA ASN A 80 -11.66 -3.99 5.58
C ASN A 80 -11.72 -4.05 4.05
N GLU A 81 -12.61 -3.31 3.40
CA GLU A 81 -12.71 -3.21 1.94
C GLU A 81 -11.85 -2.05 1.38
N LEU A 82 -11.08 -1.35 2.21
CA LEU A 82 -10.11 -0.36 1.73
C LEU A 82 -9.17 -0.98 0.70
N SER A 83 -9.09 -0.31 -0.45
CA SER A 83 -8.35 -0.77 -1.62
C SER A 83 -7.31 0.23 -2.09
N TRP A 84 -7.45 1.50 -1.70
CA TRP A 84 -6.47 2.55 -2.01
C TRP A 84 -6.29 3.50 -0.83
N ILE A 85 -5.03 3.72 -0.45
CA ILE A 85 -4.64 4.69 0.57
C ILE A 85 -3.55 5.59 -0.02
N ASP A 86 -3.76 6.91 0.04
CA ASP A 86 -2.76 7.89 -0.34
C ASP A 86 -2.21 8.63 0.89
N LEU A 87 -0.97 8.32 1.25
CA LEU A 87 -0.21 8.94 2.34
C LEU A 87 0.99 9.73 1.82
N SER A 88 1.00 10.07 0.53
CA SER A 88 2.12 10.80 -0.08
C SER A 88 2.29 12.21 0.49
N PHE A 89 3.51 12.75 0.45
CA PHE A 89 3.79 14.10 0.97
C PHE A 89 3.32 14.27 2.43
N ASN A 90 3.86 13.41 3.30
CA ASN A 90 3.72 13.44 4.75
C ASN A 90 5.11 13.23 5.37
N ASP A 91 5.19 13.04 6.70
CA ASP A 91 6.43 12.96 7.45
C ASP A 91 6.69 11.56 8.02
N LEU A 92 6.10 10.50 7.44
CA LEU A 92 6.19 9.14 7.97
C LEU A 92 7.65 8.63 7.94
N PRO A 93 8.27 8.29 9.08
CA PRO A 93 9.63 7.75 9.12
C PRO A 93 9.67 6.24 8.84
N THR A 94 8.53 5.57 9.00
CA THR A 94 8.38 4.11 8.95
C THR A 94 7.05 3.72 8.30
N ILE A 95 6.94 2.46 7.87
CA ILE A 95 5.69 1.85 7.42
C ILE A 95 5.07 1.14 8.62
N ASP A 96 3.95 1.67 9.11
CA ASP A 96 3.25 1.13 10.26
C ASP A 96 2.58 -0.23 9.94
N PRO A 97 2.76 -1.26 10.79
CA PRO A 97 2.09 -2.55 10.62
C PRO A 97 0.56 -2.48 10.53
N VAL A 98 -0.10 -1.43 11.03
CA VAL A 98 -1.55 -1.22 10.91
C VAL A 98 -2.03 -1.30 9.46
N LEU A 99 -1.19 -0.88 8.49
CA LEU A 99 -1.51 -0.97 7.06
C LEU A 99 -1.65 -2.42 6.57
N THR A 100 -1.06 -3.39 7.28
CA THR A 100 -1.19 -4.82 6.97
C THR A 100 -2.54 -5.41 7.37
N MET A 101 -3.33 -4.70 8.18
CA MET A 101 -4.68 -5.12 8.61
C MET A 101 -5.71 -5.02 7.49
N TYR A 102 -5.37 -4.41 6.34
CA TYR A 102 -6.27 -4.19 5.21
C TYR A 102 -5.98 -5.18 4.07
N PRO A 103 -6.52 -6.41 4.09
CA PRO A 103 -6.18 -7.46 3.12
C PRO A 103 -6.61 -7.15 1.68
N ASN A 104 -7.50 -6.17 1.52
CA ASN A 104 -8.02 -5.70 0.25
C ASN A 104 -7.21 -4.55 -0.37
N LEU A 105 -6.17 -4.06 0.31
CA LEU A 105 -5.35 -2.95 -0.17
C LEU A 105 -4.65 -3.34 -1.48
N ARG A 106 -4.87 -2.54 -2.52
CA ARG A 106 -4.32 -2.73 -3.89
C ARG A 106 -3.29 -1.68 -4.24
N ALA A 107 -3.48 -0.46 -3.75
CA ALA A 107 -2.60 0.67 -4.02
C ALA A 107 -2.29 1.42 -2.72
N LEU A 108 -1.01 1.67 -2.50
CA LEU A 108 -0.49 2.43 -1.36
C LEU A 108 0.53 3.46 -1.86
N ASN A 109 0.24 4.74 -1.66
CA ASN A 109 1.17 5.81 -2.01
C ASN A 109 1.91 6.31 -0.77
N LEU A 110 3.23 6.19 -0.77
CA LEU A 110 4.13 6.60 0.32
C LEU A 110 5.27 7.50 -0.18
N HIS A 111 5.23 7.98 -1.43
CA HIS A 111 6.25 8.87 -1.96
C HIS A 111 6.25 10.22 -1.22
N GLY A 112 7.41 10.87 -1.14
CA GLY A 112 7.56 12.13 -0.40
C GLY A 112 7.30 11.96 1.10
N ASN A 113 7.89 10.93 1.72
CA ASN A 113 7.89 10.71 3.16
C ASN A 113 9.34 10.60 3.67
N SER A 114 9.53 10.22 4.93
CA SER A 114 10.83 10.10 5.60
C SER A 114 11.28 8.64 5.80
N ILE A 115 10.82 7.71 4.96
CA ILE A 115 11.12 6.27 5.07
C ILE A 115 12.57 5.99 4.66
N GLN A 116 13.36 5.35 5.52
CA GLN A 116 14.80 5.22 5.31
C GLN A 116 15.29 3.79 5.03
N SER A 117 14.47 2.76 5.30
CA SER A 117 14.93 1.36 5.31
C SER A 117 14.08 0.43 4.44
N LEU A 118 14.72 -0.45 3.68
CA LEU A 118 14.11 -1.56 2.93
C LEU A 118 13.34 -2.53 3.82
N SER A 119 13.75 -2.69 5.09
CA SER A 119 13.02 -3.52 6.06
C SER A 119 11.59 -3.04 6.32
N GLU A 120 11.31 -1.75 6.10
CA GLU A 120 9.97 -1.18 6.22
C GLU A 120 9.06 -1.71 5.10
N VAL A 121 9.61 -1.90 3.91
CA VAL A 121 8.88 -2.42 2.74
C VAL A 121 8.55 -3.90 2.93
N ASP A 122 9.43 -4.66 3.57
CA ASP A 122 9.22 -6.09 3.86
C ASP A 122 7.96 -6.34 4.70
N LYS A 123 7.54 -5.38 5.54
CA LYS A 123 6.29 -5.47 6.33
C LYS A 123 5.06 -5.61 5.44
N LEU A 124 5.08 -5.02 4.24
CA LEU A 124 3.98 -5.05 3.30
C LEU A 124 3.89 -6.39 2.53
N ALA A 125 4.87 -7.29 2.69
CA ALA A 125 4.92 -8.57 2.01
C ALA A 125 3.70 -9.47 2.27
N VAL A 126 3.05 -9.27 3.40
CA VAL A 126 1.88 -10.05 3.84
C VAL A 126 0.59 -9.66 3.10
N LEU A 127 0.57 -8.51 2.41
CA LEU A 127 -0.63 -8.00 1.73
C LEU A 127 -0.86 -8.74 0.40
N PRO A 128 -1.87 -9.61 0.28
CA PRO A 128 -2.01 -10.53 -0.85
C PRO A 128 -2.47 -9.84 -2.14
N ARG A 129 -3.00 -8.62 -2.04
CA ARG A 129 -3.65 -7.88 -3.14
C ARG A 129 -2.91 -6.60 -3.52
N LEU A 130 -1.82 -6.25 -2.82
CA LEU A 130 -1.06 -5.04 -3.09
C LEU A 130 -0.35 -5.17 -4.46
N ARG A 131 -0.63 -4.22 -5.35
CA ARG A 131 -0.12 -4.19 -6.74
C ARG A 131 0.62 -2.91 -7.06
N THR A 132 0.26 -1.82 -6.40
CA THR A 132 0.85 -0.50 -6.61
C THR A 132 1.42 0.00 -5.29
N LEU A 133 2.71 0.31 -5.28
CA LEU A 133 3.42 0.91 -4.16
C LEU A 133 4.34 2.00 -4.72
N THR A 134 4.25 3.22 -4.20
CA THR A 134 5.14 4.34 -4.57
C THR A 134 5.97 4.75 -3.37
N LEU A 135 7.30 4.86 -3.56
CA LEU A 135 8.27 5.16 -2.50
C LEU A 135 9.29 6.23 -2.91
N HIS A 136 9.14 6.85 -4.08
CA HIS A 136 10.10 7.85 -4.53
C HIS A 136 10.09 9.10 -3.63
N GLY A 137 11.16 9.88 -3.61
CA GLY A 137 11.28 11.03 -2.70
C GLY A 137 11.31 10.64 -1.22
N ASN A 138 11.82 9.45 -0.91
CA ASN A 138 12.13 9.00 0.45
C ASN A 138 13.64 8.70 0.57
N PRO A 139 14.26 8.86 1.75
CA PRO A 139 15.68 8.53 1.94
C PRO A 139 16.09 7.09 1.59
N ILE A 140 15.14 6.14 1.62
CA ILE A 140 15.33 4.74 1.17
C ILE A 140 15.90 4.62 -0.26
N GLU A 141 15.71 5.65 -1.11
CA GLU A 141 16.29 5.65 -2.46
C GLU A 141 17.82 5.56 -2.47
N GLU A 142 18.47 6.03 -1.41
CA GLU A 142 19.92 6.04 -1.25
C GLU A 142 20.45 4.71 -0.68
N GLU A 143 19.56 3.83 -0.20
CA GLU A 143 19.94 2.57 0.41
C GLU A 143 20.47 1.56 -0.62
N LYS A 144 21.57 0.88 -0.27
CA LYS A 144 22.11 -0.20 -1.09
C LYS A 144 21.07 -1.31 -1.24
N GLY A 145 20.72 -1.63 -2.48
CA GLY A 145 19.73 -2.67 -2.78
C GLY A 145 18.41 -2.13 -3.29
N TYR A 146 18.11 -0.83 -3.09
CA TYR A 146 16.86 -0.20 -3.56
C TYR A 146 16.61 -0.42 -5.05
N ARG A 147 17.65 -0.26 -5.88
CA ARG A 147 17.61 -0.47 -7.34
C ARG A 147 18.14 -1.83 -7.80
N TRP A 148 18.71 -2.65 -6.89
CA TRP A 148 19.36 -3.91 -7.25
C TRP A 148 18.38 -4.94 -7.85
N ASN A 149 17.10 -4.84 -7.52
CA ASN A 149 16.04 -5.65 -8.10
C ASN A 149 15.75 -5.35 -9.60
N GLN A 150 16.41 -4.37 -10.22
CA GLN A 150 16.24 -4.05 -11.65
C GLN A 150 17.27 -4.71 -12.58
N ARG A 151 18.32 -5.38 -12.03
CA ARG A 151 19.47 -5.86 -12.83
C ARG A 151 19.66 -7.37 -12.91
N ALA A 152 18.77 -8.18 -12.33
CA ALA A 152 18.83 -9.63 -12.47
C ALA A 152 18.22 -10.11 -13.80
N GLN A 153 18.79 -9.70 -14.93
CA GLN A 153 18.75 -10.54 -16.12
C GLN A 153 20.00 -11.43 -16.08
N PRO A 154 19.88 -12.77 -16.20
CA PRO A 154 21.05 -13.58 -16.44
C PRO A 154 21.65 -13.15 -17.77
N ALA A 155 22.85 -12.59 -17.74
CA ALA A 155 23.64 -12.41 -18.95
C ALA A 155 23.91 -13.80 -19.53
N ASN A 156 23.11 -14.17 -20.54
CA ASN A 156 23.42 -15.29 -21.41
C ASN A 156 24.67 -14.91 -22.21
N THR A 157 25.85 -15.26 -21.70
CA THR A 157 27.11 -15.11 -22.44
C THR A 157 27.26 -16.27 -23.42
N SER A 158 26.46 -16.24 -24.48
CA SER A 158 26.69 -17.04 -25.67
C SER A 158 26.98 -16.15 -26.87
N GLY A 159 28.25 -15.78 -27.02
CA GLY A 159 28.96 -15.78 -28.30
C GLY A 159 28.75 -14.63 -29.31
N ARG A 160 29.92 -14.17 -29.78
CA ARG A 160 30.26 -13.67 -31.15
C ARG A 160 30.17 -12.16 -31.43
N GLY A 161 31.36 -11.57 -31.59
CA GLY A 161 31.79 -10.99 -32.87
C GLY A 161 31.59 -9.48 -33.09
N ARG A 162 32.72 -8.75 -33.12
CA ARG A 162 33.09 -7.61 -33.99
C ARG A 162 31.97 -6.84 -34.71
N ASP A 163 31.87 -5.53 -34.49
CA ASP A 163 32.37 -4.47 -35.39
C ASP A 163 32.03 -3.06 -34.83
N GLY A 164 32.81 -2.05 -35.21
CA GLY A 164 32.83 -0.71 -34.62
C GLY A 164 31.77 0.29 -35.11
N GLY A 165 31.78 1.47 -34.49
CA GLY A 165 31.38 2.72 -35.15
C GLY A 165 30.25 3.54 -34.51
N ARG A 166 30.65 4.74 -34.08
CA ARG A 166 29.88 6.00 -33.91
C ARG A 166 28.89 6.14 -32.75
N ARG A 167 29.27 7.04 -31.84
CA ARG A 167 28.42 7.73 -30.87
C ARG A 167 27.34 8.52 -31.60
N GLY A 168 26.08 8.29 -31.22
CA GLY A 168 24.99 9.25 -31.36
C GLY A 168 24.42 9.50 -29.96
N GLU A 169 24.56 10.72 -29.46
CA GLU A 169 23.83 11.20 -28.30
C GLU A 169 22.37 11.46 -28.67
N PRO A 170 21.36 11.08 -27.86
CA PRO A 170 20.03 11.64 -27.96
C PRO A 170 19.85 12.84 -27.00
N SER A 171 19.31 13.94 -27.54
CA SER A 171 18.94 15.17 -26.84
C SER A 171 17.79 14.97 -25.83
N PRO A 172 17.62 15.87 -24.84
CA PRO A 172 16.70 15.68 -23.71
C PRO A 172 15.29 16.15 -24.08
N GLY A 173 14.34 15.22 -24.07
CA GLY A 173 12.92 15.52 -24.23
C GLY A 173 12.10 14.31 -23.78
N GLU A 174 11.12 14.57 -22.91
CA GLU A 174 10.17 13.62 -22.30
C GLU A 174 10.66 12.88 -21.04
N GLN A 175 10.66 13.60 -19.91
CA GLN A 175 10.44 12.97 -18.61
C GLN A 175 8.93 12.90 -18.37
N LEU A 176 8.31 11.80 -18.82
CA LEU A 176 7.02 11.35 -18.29
C LEU A 176 7.27 10.37 -17.13
N PRO A 177 6.44 10.36 -16.07
CA PRO A 177 6.75 9.68 -14.83
C PRO A 177 6.65 8.17 -15.04
N LEU A 178 7.75 7.47 -14.81
CA LEU A 178 7.80 6.02 -14.93
C LEU A 178 7.16 5.36 -13.71
N CYS A 179 5.83 5.29 -13.71
CA CYS A 179 5.09 4.29 -12.97
C CYS A 179 5.33 2.95 -13.65
N HIS A 180 5.97 1.97 -12.99
CA HIS A 180 5.59 0.54 -12.99
C HIS A 180 6.66 -0.36 -12.35
N LEU A 181 6.17 -1.25 -11.48
CA LEU A 181 6.73 -2.53 -11.02
C LEU A 181 7.88 -2.49 -9.98
N LEU A 182 7.48 -2.56 -8.71
CA LEU A 182 8.24 -3.33 -7.73
C LEU A 182 7.95 -4.84 -7.91
N PRO A 183 8.94 -5.73 -7.76
CA PRO A 183 8.70 -7.17 -7.79
C PRO A 183 7.86 -7.58 -6.58
N ALA A 184 6.99 -8.57 -6.78
CA ALA A 184 6.14 -9.13 -5.73
C ALA A 184 6.99 -9.62 -4.53
N PRO A 185 6.50 -9.48 -3.29
CA PRO A 185 7.17 -9.99 -2.12
C PRO A 185 7.37 -11.50 -2.22
N ARG A 186 8.58 -11.96 -1.89
CA ARG A 186 8.94 -13.38 -1.93
C ARG A 186 8.03 -14.15 -0.98
N LYS A 187 7.30 -15.14 -1.49
CA LYS A 187 6.63 -16.15 -0.65
C LYS A 187 7.70 -16.91 0.12
N THR A 188 7.86 -16.61 1.41
CA THR A 188 8.56 -17.51 2.34
C THR A 188 7.78 -18.81 2.37
N ARG A 189 8.44 -19.89 1.93
CA ARG A 189 7.92 -21.25 1.94
C ARG A 189 7.62 -21.62 3.40
N LEU A 190 6.34 -21.69 3.79
CA LEU A 190 5.96 -22.28 5.07
C LEU A 190 6.50 -23.71 5.10
N GLY A 191 7.34 -23.99 6.10
CA GLY A 191 7.74 -25.34 6.45
C GLY A 191 6.51 -26.15 6.80
N THR A 192 6.39 -27.33 6.19
CA THR A 192 5.43 -28.36 6.54
C THR A 192 5.64 -28.77 7.99
N GLN A 193 4.68 -28.47 8.88
CA GLN A 193 4.58 -29.13 10.18
C GLN A 193 4.16 -30.59 9.97
N PRO A 194 4.76 -31.56 10.67
CA PRO A 194 4.26 -32.94 10.66
C PRO A 194 2.95 -33.04 11.47
N PRO A 195 2.09 -34.02 11.16
CA PRO A 195 0.79 -34.16 11.81
C PRO A 195 0.93 -34.57 13.29
N PRO A 196 -0.06 -34.25 14.15
CA PRO A 196 -0.04 -34.62 15.56
C PRO A 196 -0.20 -36.14 15.73
N GLN A 197 0.58 -36.73 16.64
CA GLN A 197 0.43 -38.13 17.03
C GLN A 197 -0.81 -38.31 17.88
N GLU A 198 -1.68 -39.25 17.47
CA GLU A 198 -2.82 -39.72 18.28
C GLU A 198 -2.32 -40.47 19.52
N SER A 199 -2.71 -40.03 20.71
CA SER A 199 -2.52 -40.79 21.93
C SER A 199 -3.59 -41.89 22.02
N ILE A 200 -3.14 -43.13 21.88
CA ILE A 200 -3.95 -44.33 22.06
C ILE A 200 -4.40 -44.39 23.52
N GLY A 201 -5.70 -44.42 23.75
CA GLY A 201 -6.31 -44.61 25.05
C GLY A 201 -5.93 -45.99 25.62
N SER A 202 -5.40 -45.99 26.85
CA SER A 202 -5.24 -47.22 27.63
C SER A 202 -6.52 -47.48 28.41
N GLN A 203 -7.25 -48.51 28.00
CA GLN A 203 -8.16 -49.26 28.88
C GLN A 203 -7.31 -50.16 29.80
N SER A 204 -7.73 -50.28 31.06
CA SER A 204 -7.51 -51.35 32.07
C SER A 204 -7.62 -50.67 33.45
N LEU A 205 -8.34 -51.11 34.47
CA LEU A 205 -9.08 -52.33 34.79
C LEU A 205 -10.09 -51.94 35.89
#